data_AF-A0A0B1TEW5-F1
#
_entry.id   AF-A0A0B1TEW5-F1
#
_cell.length_a   1.000
_cell.length_b   1.000
_cell.length_c   1.000
_cell.angle_alpha   90.00
_cell.angle_beta   90.00
_cell.angle_gamma   90.00
#
_symmetry.space_group_name_H-M   'P 1'
#
loop_
_entity.id
_entity.type
_entity.pdbx_description
1 polymer ?
#
loop_
_entity_poly.entity_id
_entity_poly.type
_entity_poly.pdbx_seq_one_letter_code
_entity_poly.pdbx_strand_id
1 'polypeptide(L)' 'MHGMKDEMVPYENSIALSKRLRSPNVELTLVPEGTHYLSVDQLTAQKLDAFLKLVLHLKRSTETRSASKM' A
#
# COMPACT_ATOMS: atom_id res chain seq x y z
N MET A 1 4.07 -3.25 -0.23
CA MET A 1 5.25 -3.47 -1.09
C MET A 1 5.88 -4.80 -0.70
N HIS A 2 6.51 -5.50 -1.63
CA HIS A 2 7.18 -6.78 -1.34
C HIS A 2 8.40 -6.97 -2.25
N GLY A 3 9.53 -7.43 -1.69
CA GLY A 3 10.73 -7.75 -2.45
C GLY A 3 10.73 -9.17 -3.02
N MET A 4 10.95 -9.35 -4.32
CA MET A 4 10.86 -10.68 -4.96
C MET A 4 12.02 -11.62 -4.60
N LYS A 5 13.09 -11.10 -3.99
CA LYS A 5 14.21 -11.84 -3.40
C LYS A 5 14.12 -11.91 -1.88
N ASP A 6 12.93 -11.74 -1.30
CA ASP A 6 12.70 -11.98 0.11
C ASP A 6 12.77 -13.49 0.41
N GLU A 7 13.89 -13.92 1.00
CA GLU A 7 14.12 -15.32 1.39
C GLU A 7 13.38 -15.74 2.67
N MET A 8 12.81 -14.79 3.41
CA MET A 8 12.11 -15.04 4.67
C MET A 8 10.60 -15.11 4.47
N VAL A 9 10.05 -14.28 3.59
CA VAL A 9 8.62 -14.23 3.28
C VAL A 9 8.41 -14.25 1.76
N PRO A 10 7.85 -15.34 1.20
CA PRO A 10 7.56 -15.42 -0.23
C PRO A 10 6.59 -14.33 -0.71
N TYR A 11 6.89 -13.68 -1.83
CA TYR A 11 6.10 -12.55 -2.36
C TYR A 11 4.71 -12.98 -2.88
N GLU A 12 4.54 -14.27 -3.19
CA GLU A 12 3.28 -14.89 -3.54
C GLU A 12 2.22 -14.71 -2.45
N ASN A 13 2.64 -14.62 -1.18
CA ASN A 13 1.73 -14.33 -0.07
C ASN A 13 1.08 -12.95 -0.22
N SER A 14 1.87 -11.95 -0.62
CA SER A 14 1.38 -10.59 -0.89
C SER A 14 0.46 -10.55 -2.12
N ILE A 15 0.75 -11.36 -3.15
CA ILE A 15 -0.15 -11.54 -4.31
C ILE A 15 -1.48 -12.14 -3.86
N ALA A 16 -1.45 -13.24 -3.12
CA ALA A 16 -2.65 -13.92 -2.63
C ALA A 16 -3.49 -13.00 -1.73
N LEU A 17 -2.85 -12.24 -0.85
CA LEU A 17 -3.51 -11.25 0.00
C LEU A 17 -4.17 -10.15 -0.83
N SER A 18 -3.48 -9.59 -1.82
CA SER A 18 -4.01 -8.52 -2.67
C SER A 18 -5.31 -8.91 -3.37
N LYS A 19 -5.44 -10.18 -3.80
CA LYS A 19 -6.65 -10.73 -4.43
C LYS A 19 -7.81 -10.94 -3.46
N ARG A 20 -7.53 -11.06 -2.15
CA ARG A 20 -8.53 -11.31 -1.10
C ARG A 20 -9.08 -10.03 -0.49
N LEU A 21 -8.33 -8.94 -0.55
CA LEU A 21 -8.75 -7.66 -0.02
C LEU A 21 -9.89 -7.08 -0.88
N ARG A 22 -10.95 -6.60 -0.22
CA ARG A 22 -12.14 -6.03 -0.89
C ARG A 22 -12.04 -4.52 -1.12
N SER A 23 -11.06 -3.88 -0.50
CA SER A 23 -10.86 -2.43 -0.65
C SER A 23 -10.39 -2.12 -2.07
N PRO A 24 -11.01 -1.16 -2.79
CA PRO A 24 -10.52 -0.72 -4.09
C PRO A 24 -9.21 0.08 -3.99
N ASN A 25 -8.81 0.45 -2.78
CA ASN A 25 -7.63 1.28 -2.50
C ASN A 25 -6.41 0.45 -2.13
N VAL A 26 -6.25 -0.73 -2.76
CA VAL A 26 -5.14 -1.66 -2.51
C VAL A 26 -4.18 -1.59 -3.69
N GLU A 27 -2.92 -1.29 -3.39
CA GLU A 27 -1.85 -1.30 -4.38
C GLU A 27 -0.74 -2.26 -3.94
N LEU A 28 -0.48 -3.29 -4.76
CA LEU A 28 0.65 -4.19 -4.60
C LEU A 28 1.78 -3.76 -5.53
N THR A 29 2.92 -3.40 -4.95
CA THR A 29 4.16 -3.17 -5.69
C THR A 29 5.15 -4.29 -5.36
N LEU A 30 5.58 -5.01 -6.38
CA LEU A 30 6.63 -6.03 -6.31
C LEU A 30 7.95 -5.41 -6.78
N VAL A 31 9.02 -5.61 -6.00
CA VAL A 31 10.35 -5.05 -6.29
C VAL A 31 11.26 -6.20 -6.73
N PRO A 32 11.66 -6.28 -8.02
CA PRO A 32 12.38 -7.45 -8.57
C PRO A 32 13.64 -7.86 -7.80
N GLU A 33 14.44 -6.88 -7.39
CA GLU A 33 15.69 -7.09 -6.67
C GLU A 33 15.54 -6.87 -5.16
N GLY A 34 14.32 -6.61 -4.69
CA GLY A 34 14.05 -6.32 -3.29
C GLY A 34 14.17 -7.56 -2.42
N THR A 35 14.81 -7.44 -1.26
CA THR A 35 14.89 -8.49 -0.24
C THR A 35 13.86 -8.21 0.87
N HIS A 36 13.87 -8.99 1.96
CA HIS A 36 13.05 -8.69 3.14
C HIS A 36 13.33 -7.30 3.72
N TYR A 37 14.60 -6.90 3.69
CA TYR A 37 15.09 -5.64 4.23
C TYR A 37 15.00 -4.54 3.20
N LEU A 38 13.87 -4.46 2.46
CA LEU A 38 13.59 -3.34 1.57
C LEU A 38 13.99 -2.05 2.29
N SER A 39 15.10 -1.46 1.85
CA SER A 39 15.58 -0.21 2.40
C SER A 39 14.54 0.86 2.07
N VAL A 40 14.49 1.93 2.86
CA VAL A 40 13.72 3.12 2.49
C VAL A 40 14.45 3.79 1.32
N ASP A 41 14.34 3.17 0.16
CA ASP A 41 14.80 3.71 -1.10
C ASP A 41 13.78 4.72 -1.64
N GLN A 42 14.17 5.41 -2.71
CA GLN A 42 13.33 6.44 -3.33
C GLN A 42 11.95 5.89 -3.71
N LEU A 43 11.86 4.63 -4.14
CA LEU A 43 10.60 3.99 -4.50
C LEU A 43 9.70 3.79 -3.28
N THR A 44 10.26 3.29 -2.18
CA THR A 44 9.55 3.08 -0.91
C THR A 44 9.00 4.41 -0.38
N ALA A 45 9.80 5.47 -0.40
CA ALA A 45 9.38 6.81 0.00
C ALA A 45 8.23 7.36 -0.88
N GLN A 46 8.33 7.19 -2.20
CA GLN A 46 7.29 7.61 -3.14
C GLN A 46 5.96 6.88 -2.91
N LYS A 47 6.01 5.56 -2.71
CA LYS A 47 4.81 4.75 -2.45
C LYS A 47 4.18 5.09 -1.10
N LEU A 48 4.99 5.36 -0.07
CA LEU A 48 4.50 5.81 1.22
C LEU A 48 3.80 7.18 1.12
N ASP A 49 4.41 8.14 0.43
CA ASP A 49 3.81 9.47 0.23
C ASP A 49 2.46 9.40 -0.53
N ALA A 50 2.40 8.60 -1.60
CA ALA A 50 1.16 8.38 -2.35
C ALA A 50 0.06 7.75 -1.47
N PHE A 51 0.42 6.75 -0.66
CA PHE A 51 -0.51 6.12 0.28
C PHE A 51 -1.03 7.10 1.33
N LEU A 52 -0.15 7.90 1.94
CA LEU A 52 -0.54 8.90 2.94
C LEU A 52 -1.47 9.96 2.36
N LYS A 53 -1.21 10.43 1.14
CA LYS A 53 -2.11 11.36 0.42
C LYS A 53 -3.50 10.75 0.20
N LEU A 54 -3.56 9.48 -0.20
CA LEU A 54 -4.83 8.77 -0.37
C LEU A 54 -5.61 8.67 0.95
N VAL A 55 -4.94 8.26 2.04
CA VAL A 55 -5.56 8.16 3.37
C VAL A 55 -6.12 9.52 3.82
N LEU A 56 -5.34 10.60 3.66
CA LEU A 56 -5.78 11.95 3.99
C LEU A 56 -6.98 12.39 3.15
N HIS A 57 -7.01 12.07 1.87
CA HIS A 57 -8.13 12.36 1.00
C HIS A 57 -9.41 11.64 1.46
N LEU A 58 -9.32 10.32 1.70
CA LEU A 58 -10.46 9.51 2.15
C LEU A 58 -11.00 9.99 3.51
N LYS A 59 -10.12 10.40 4.43
CA LYS A 59 -10.52 11.00 5.71
C LYS A 59 -11.35 12.27 5.50
N ARG A 60 -10.86 13.21 4.69
CA ARG A 60 -11.58 14.48 4.40
C ARG A 60 -12.93 14.26 3.72
N SER A 61 -13.02 13.33 2.77
CA SER A 61 -14.28 12.99 2.08
C SER A 61 -15.32 12.39 3.02
N THR A 62 -14.87 11.71 4.08
CA THR A 62 -15.76 11.13 5.09
C THR A 62 -16.28 12.22 6.04
N GLU A 63 -15.41 13.12 6.49
CA GLU A 63 -15.78 14.25 7.38
C GLU A 63 -16.76 15.22 6.70
N THR A 64 -16.56 15.55 5.42
CA THR A 64 -17.48 16.41 4.66
C THR A 64 -18.86 15.78 4.45
N ARG A 65 -18.93 14.47 4.21
CA ARG A 65 -20.22 13.74 4.10
C ARG A 65 -21.00 13.69 5.41
N SER A 66 -20.31 13.64 6.55
CA SER A 66 -20.95 13.67 7.87
C SER A 66 -21.48 15.07 8.21
N ALA A 67 -20.76 16.13 7.80
CA ALA A 67 -21.20 17.51 8.03
C ALA A 67 -22.43 17.92 7.20
N SER A 68 -22.61 17.37 5.98
CA SER A 68 -23.79 17.66 5.14
C SER A 68 -25.06 16.88 5.53
N LYS A 69 -25.01 16.01 6.55
CA LYS A 69 -26.18 15.28 7.08
C LYS A 69 -26.78 15.92 8.35
N MET A 70 -26.27 17.08 8.77
CA MET A 70 -26.82 17.90 9.86
C MET A 70 -27.55 19.12 9.33
#